data_AF-A0A0V8QE83-F1
#
_entry.id   AF-A0A0V8QE83-F1
#
_cell.length_a   1.000
_cell.length_b   1.000
_cell.length_c   1.000
_cell.angle_alpha   90.00
_cell.angle_beta   90.00
_cell.angle_gamma   90.00
#
_symmetry.space_group_name_H-M   'P 1'
#
loop_
_entity.id
_entity.type
_entity.pdbx_description
1 polymer ?
#
loop_
_entity_poly.entity_id
_entity_poly.type
_entity_poly.pdbx_seq_one_letter_code
_entity_poly.pdbx_strand_id
1 'polypeptide(L)' 'MLHPKEQPTIPEFIRKIKILGIKVKLDTNGTWPEVLKAFLEEGLLDYVAIDIKIRDFYRRCWRNLSRF' A
#
# COMPACT_ATOMS: atom_id res chain seq x y z
N MET A 1 -2.06 -27.62 -13.76
CA MET A 1 -1.18 -26.49 -14.14
C MET A 1 -2.03 -25.23 -14.12
N LEU A 2 -1.93 -24.39 -13.08
CA LEU A 2 -2.69 -23.13 -12.99
C LEU A 2 -1.98 -22.07 -13.85
N HIS A 3 -2.72 -21.41 -14.75
CA HIS A 3 -2.20 -20.41 -15.68
C HIS A 3 -1.75 -19.11 -14.95
N PRO A 4 -0.74 -18.35 -15.46
CA PRO A 4 -0.22 -17.15 -14.80
C PRO A 4 -1.14 -15.91 -14.81
N LYS A 5 -2.42 -16.05 -15.17
CA LYS A 5 -3.28 -14.91 -15.56
C LYS A 5 -4.40 -14.55 -14.56
N GLU A 6 -4.51 -15.25 -13.44
CA GLU A 6 -5.59 -14.99 -12.47
C GLU A 6 -5.07 -14.75 -11.05
N GLN A 7 -3.83 -14.27 -10.91
CA GLN A 7 -3.41 -13.74 -9.61
C GLN A 7 -4.11 -12.40 -9.41
N PRO A 8 -4.92 -12.24 -8.34
CA PRO A 8 -5.50 -10.94 -8.04
C PRO A 8 -4.38 -9.93 -7.90
N THR A 9 -4.60 -8.75 -8.47
CA THR A 9 -3.72 -7.62 -8.17
C THR A 9 -3.68 -7.39 -6.66
N ILE A 10 -2.58 -6.82 -6.15
CA ILE A 10 -2.44 -6.55 -4.70
C ILE A 10 -3.68 -5.81 -4.14
N PRO A 11 -4.25 -4.78 -4.81
CA PRO A 11 -5.49 -4.14 -4.36
C PRO A 11 -6.69 -5.08 -4.26
N GLU A 12 -6.91 -5.93 -5.26
CA GLU A 12 -8.02 -6.89 -5.25
C GLU A 12 -7.87 -7.92 -4.13
N PHE A 13 -6.64 -8.36 -3.88
CA PHE A 13 -6.35 -9.28 -2.79
C PHE A 13 -6.62 -8.63 -1.43
N ILE A 14 -6.18 -7.38 -1.24
CA ILE A 14 -6.43 -6.62 -0.01
C ILE A 14 -7.93 -6.41 0.20
N ARG A 15 -8.69 -6.06 -0.84
CA ARG A 15 -10.15 -5.90 -0.76
C ARG A 15 -10.83 -7.18 -0.28
N LYS A 16 -10.41 -8.35 -0.78
CA LYS A 16 -10.92 -9.65 -0.32
C LYS A 16 -10.62 -9.88 1.17
N ILE A 17 -9.43 -9.52 1.64
CA ILE A 17 -9.06 -9.64 3.06
C ILE A 17 -9.91 -8.68 3.93
N LYS A 18 -10.13 -7.44 3.50
CA LYS A 18 -10.94 -6.47 4.25
C LYS A 18 -12.40 -6.90 4.38
N ILE A 19 -12.97 -7.57 3.37
CA ILE A 19 -14.33 -8.15 3.45
C ILE A 19 -14.43 -9.17 4.58
N LEU A 20 -13.34 -9.88 4.90
CA LEU A 20 -13.29 -10.84 6.01
C LEU A 20 -13.11 -10.16 7.38
N GLY A 21 -13.08 -8.83 7.45
CA GLY A 21 -12.89 -8.07 8.69
C GLY A 21 -11.47 -8.13 9.24
N ILE A 22 -10.50 -8.59 8.45
CA ILE A 22 -9.11 -8.71 8.85
C ILE A 22 -8.38 -7.40 8.60
N LYS A 23 -7.58 -6.97 9.57
CA LYS A 23 -6.72 -5.78 9.42
C LYS A 23 -5.56 -6.06 8.49
N VAL A 24 -5.25 -5.11 7.61
CA VAL A 24 -4.21 -5.23 6.59
C VAL A 24 -3.04 -4.31 6.94
N LYS A 25 -1.85 -4.92 7.06
CA LYS A 25 -0.57 -4.23 7.19
C LYS A 25 0.27 -4.43 5.93
N LEU A 26 0.79 -3.34 5.37
CA LEU A 26 1.77 -3.38 4.28
C LEU A 26 3.17 -2.99 4.79
N ASP A 27 4.14 -3.87 4.55
CA ASP A 27 5.57 -3.57 4.76
C ASP A 27 6.23 -3.29 3.39
N THR A 28 6.82 -2.11 3.22
CA THR A 28 7.43 -1.67 1.95
C THR A 28 8.72 -0.88 2.17
N ASN A 29 9.60 -0.85 1.17
CA ASN A 29 10.80 -0.01 1.16
C ASN A 29 10.55 1.42 0.66
N GLY A 30 9.30 1.76 0.32
CA GLY A 30 8.91 3.11 -0.07
C GLY A 30 9.35 3.54 -1.47
N THR A 31 9.78 2.63 -2.35
CA THR A 31 10.23 3.02 -3.72
C THR A 31 9.12 3.65 -4.57
N TRP A 32 7.85 3.30 -4.31
CA TRP A 32 6.68 3.69 -5.12
C TRP A 32 5.62 4.43 -4.27
N PRO A 33 5.85 5.71 -3.93
CA PRO A 33 4.95 6.48 -3.06
C PRO A 33 3.54 6.67 -3.63
N GLU A 34 3.40 6.76 -4.95
CA GLU A 34 2.11 6.90 -5.63
C GLU A 34 1.20 5.68 -5.47
N VAL A 35 1.78 4.47 -5.50
CA VAL A 35 1.03 3.22 -5.24
C VAL A 35 0.55 3.19 -3.80
N LEU A 36 1.43 3.55 -2.86
CA LEU A 36 1.05 3.64 -1.45
C LEU A 36 -0.05 4.68 -1.23
N LYS A 37 0.03 5.84 -1.88
CA LYS A 37 -0.98 6.88 -1.81
C LYS A 37 -2.35 6.37 -2.27
N ALA A 38 -2.42 5.67 -3.42
CA ALA A 38 -3.66 5.08 -3.91
C ALA A 38 -4.26 4.10 -2.89
N PHE A 39 -3.43 3.27 -2.25
CA PHE A 39 -3.91 2.31 -1.26
C PHE A 39 -4.47 2.99 0.00
N LEU A 40 -3.86 4.10 0.43
CA LEU A 40 -4.33 4.89 1.56
C LEU A 40 -5.64 5.64 1.21
N GLU A 41 -5.72 6.26 0.03
CA GLU A 41 -6.92 6.97 -0.45
C GLU A 41 -8.12 6.01 -0.62
N GLU A 42 -7.87 4.79 -1.07
CA GLU A 42 -8.90 3.74 -1.19
C GLU A 42 -9.21 3.04 0.15
N GLY A 43 -8.55 3.43 1.26
CA GLY A 43 -8.76 2.85 2.58
C GLY A 43 -8.39 1.37 2.68
N LEU A 44 -7.45 0.91 1.86
CA LEU A 44 -7.07 -0.50 1.75
C LEU A 44 -6.12 -0.96 2.87
N LEU A 45 -5.41 -0.04 3.52
CA LEU A 45 -4.44 -0.36 4.55
C LEU A 45 -4.88 0.18 5.90
N ASP A 46 -4.78 -0.64 6.94
CA ASP A 46 -4.97 -0.22 8.33
C ASP A 46 -3.64 0.17 8.98
N TYR A 47 -2.54 -0.42 8.49
CA TYR A 47 -1.18 -0.09 8.90
C TYR A 47 -0.26 -0.09 7.68
N VAL A 48 0.72 0.80 7.70
CA VAL A 48 1.86 0.75 6.78
C VAL A 48 3.15 0.88 7.59
N ALA A 49 4.11 0.01 7.34
CA ALA A 49 5.48 0.23 7.77
C ALA A 49 6.36 0.46 6.54
N ILE A 50 7.18 1.49 6.62
CA ILE A 50 8.02 1.93 5.50
C ILE A 50 9.47 1.92 5.99
N ASP A 51 10.28 1.07 5.37
CA ASP A 51 11.73 1.11 5.53
C ASP A 51 12.30 2.14 4.54
N ILE A 52 12.46 3.38 5.02
CA ILE A 52 12.88 4.51 4.18
C ILE A 52 14.37 4.40 3.88
N LYS A 53 14.69 3.87 2.69
CA LYS A 53 16.08 3.74 2.22
C LYS A 53 16.57 4.92 1.39
N ILE A 54 15.67 5.85 1.02
CA ILE A 54 15.97 6.94 0.06
C ILE A 54 15.64 8.29 0.69
N ARG A 55 16.66 9.16 0.77
CA ARG A 55 16.58 10.51 1.37
C ARG A 55 15.49 11.41 0.76
N ASP A 56 15.19 11.26 -0.54
CA ASP A 56 14.19 12.09 -1.24
C ASP A 56 12.73 11.66 -1.00
N PHE A 57 12.49 10.46 -0.47
CA PHE A 57 11.15 9.98 -0.15
C PHE A 57 10.49 10.82 0.96
N TYR A 58 11.25 11.21 1.99
CA TYR A 58 10.75 12.03 3.10
C TYR A 58 10.16 13.36 2.60
N ARG A 59 10.83 14.00 1.63
CA ARG A 59 10.40 15.30 1.09
C ARG A 59 9.11 15.19 0.25
N ARG A 60 8.86 14.06 -0.43
CA ARG A 60 7.67 13.84 -1.26
C ARG A 60 6.45 13.35 -0.46
N CYS A 61 6.65 12.44 0.50
CA CYS A 61 5.54 11.87 1.27
C CYS A 61 5.10 12.79 2.42
N TRP A 62 6.02 13.36 3.20
CA TRP A 62 5.65 14.18 4.35
C TRP A 62 4.85 15.44 3.96
N ARG A 63 5.21 16.06 2.83
CA ARG A 63 4.53 17.26 2.32
C ARG A 63 3.09 17.00 1.86
N ASN A 64 2.73 15.75 1.59
CA ASN A 64 1.39 15.34 1.16
C ASN A 64 0.60 14.63 2.26
N LEU A 65 1.26 13.95 3.20
CA LEU A 65 0.62 13.32 4.35
C LEU A 65 0.23 14.32 5.44
N SER A 66 0.87 15.49 5.54
CA SER A 66 0.46 16.57 6.45
C SER A 66 -0.87 17.26 6.06
N ARG A 67 -1.63 16.69 5.13
CA ARG A 67 -2.93 17.16 4.65
C ARG A 67 -4.06 16.13 4.82
N PHE A 68 -3.73 14.95 5.36
CA PHE A 68 -4.70 13.90 5.70
C PHE A 68 -4.86 13.81 7.21
#